data_AF-A0A1V3X815-F1
#
_entry.id   AF-A0A1V3X815-F1
#
_cell.length_a   1.000
_cell.length_b   1.000
_cell.length_c   1.000
_cell.angle_alpha   90.00
_cell.angle_beta   90.00
_cell.angle_gamma   90.00
#
_symmetry.space_group_name_H-M   'P 1'
#
loop_
_entity.id
_entity.type
_entity.pdbx_description
1 polymer ?
#
loop_
_entity_poly.entity_id
_entity_poly.type
_entity_poly.pdbx_seq_one_letter_code
_entity_poly.pdbx_strand_id
1 'polypeptide(L)'
;MREDTDLIDTIAARALTAAAAGSGLDTAALTALPGPVRRRVIRRWLLAGGATGLTDKQIRGVDALVTDWHGQGGVAVGSASRGQRLFAGRRDCVLSLRLEPVGKPI
;
A
#
# COMPACT_ATOMS: atom_id res chain seq x y z
N MET A 1 -5.64 4.49 -25.34
CA MET A 1 -5.73 3.75 -24.06
C MET A 1 -4.42 3.63 -23.29
N ARG A 2 -3.23 3.73 -23.91
CA ARG A 2 -1.96 3.81 -23.17
C ARG A 2 -1.80 5.15 -22.45
N GLU A 3 -2.20 6.23 -23.11
CA GLU A 3 -2.18 7.60 -22.59
C GLU A 3 -3.00 7.76 -21.29
N ASP A 4 -4.17 7.12 -21.18
CA ASP A 4 -4.98 7.16 -19.95
C ASP A 4 -4.26 6.50 -18.78
N THR A 5 -3.52 5.42 -19.04
CA THR A 5 -2.74 4.72 -18.02
C THR A 5 -1.57 5.60 -17.56
N ASP A 6 -0.85 6.21 -18.50
CA ASP A 6 0.28 7.09 -18.23
C ASP A 6 -0.16 8.35 -17.45
N LEU A 7 -1.34 8.89 -17.78
CA LEU A 7 -1.96 10.00 -17.04
C LEU A 7 -2.28 9.60 -15.61
N ILE A 8 -2.96 8.47 -15.39
CA ILE A 8 -3.28 7.97 -14.06
C ILE A 8 -2.00 7.73 -13.25
N ASP A 9 -0.97 7.18 -13.88
CA ASP A 9 0.33 6.93 -13.25
C ASP A 9 1.02 8.23 -12.84
N THR A 10 0.92 9.28 -13.64
CA THR A 10 1.44 10.61 -13.32
C THR A 10 0.68 11.24 -12.14
N ILE A 11 -0.64 11.16 -12.14
CA ILE A 11 -1.48 11.64 -11.03
C ILE A 11 -1.13 10.88 -9.74
N ALA A 12 -0.99 9.55 -9.83
CA ALA A 12 -0.63 8.71 -8.70
C ALA A 12 0.77 9.05 -8.14
N ALA A 13 1.74 9.40 -8.99
CA ALA A 13 3.06 9.85 -8.53
C ALA A 13 2.96 11.10 -7.65
N ARG A 14 2.18 12.09 -8.09
CA ARG A 14 1.99 13.35 -7.36
C ARG A 14 1.21 13.14 -6.06
N ALA A 15 0.15 12.34 -6.13
CA ALA A 15 -0.68 12.00 -4.97
C ALA A 15 0.10 11.20 -3.91
N LEU A 16 1.03 10.33 -4.32
CA LEU A 16 1.91 9.61 -3.39
C LEU A 16 2.73 10.57 -2.54
N THR A 17 3.35 11.57 -3.16
CA THR A 17 4.14 12.59 -2.44
C THR A 17 3.26 13.41 -1.50
N ALA A 18 2.06 13.81 -1.95
CA ALA A 18 1.15 14.61 -1.15
C ALA A 18 0.56 13.85 0.06
N ALA A 19 0.35 12.53 -0.07
CA ALA A 19 -0.18 11.67 0.99
C ALA A 19 0.89 11.12 1.95
N ALA A 20 2.17 11.45 1.76
CA ALA A 20 3.25 10.93 2.59
C ALA A 20 3.14 11.45 4.04
N ALA A 21 3.19 10.52 5.00
CA ALA A 21 3.15 10.81 6.44
C ALA A 21 4.26 10.01 7.13
N GLY A 22 5.42 10.62 7.33
CA GLY A 22 6.62 9.93 7.82
C GLY A 22 7.03 8.80 6.87
N SER A 23 7.11 7.57 7.39
CA SER A 23 7.40 6.37 6.58
C SER A 23 6.16 5.72 5.96
N GLY A 24 4.98 6.29 6.15
CA GLY A 24 3.70 5.75 5.72
C GLY A 24 2.90 6.72 4.84
N LEU A 25 1.61 6.44 4.69
CA LEU A 25 0.66 7.29 3.96
C LEU A 25 -0.53 7.69 4.84
N ASP A 26 -0.95 8.95 4.77
CA ASP A 26 -2.16 9.42 5.42
C ASP A 26 -3.40 8.79 4.77
N THR A 27 -4.17 8.06 5.57
CA THR A 27 -5.39 7.38 5.10
C THR A 27 -6.51 8.36 4.71
N ALA A 28 -6.57 9.55 5.32
CA ALA A 28 -7.55 10.57 4.95
C ALA A 28 -7.25 11.14 3.56
N ALA A 29 -5.99 11.49 3.30
CA ALA A 29 -5.53 11.93 1.98
C ALA A 29 -5.77 10.87 0.91
N LEU A 30 -5.53 9.59 1.22
CA LEU A 30 -5.84 8.50 0.30
C LEU A 30 -7.33 8.37 0.04
N THR A 31 -8.19 8.45 1.06
CA THR A 31 -9.65 8.28 0.93
C THR A 31 -10.27 9.31 -0.03
N ALA A 32 -9.72 10.52 -0.09
CA ALA A 32 -10.16 11.58 -1.00
C ALA A 32 -9.85 11.29 -2.49
N LEU A 33 -8.99 10.32 -2.80
CA LEU A 33 -8.63 9.99 -4.19
C LEU A 33 -9.66 9.09 -4.86
N PRO A 34 -9.88 9.22 -6.19
CA PRO A 34 -10.63 8.25 -6.96
C PRO A 34 -10.02 6.85 -6.87
N GLY A 35 -10.87 5.81 -6.81
CA GLY A 35 -10.43 4.42 -6.60
C GLY A 35 -9.28 3.95 -7.51
N PRO A 36 -9.31 4.18 -8.84
CA PRO A 36 -8.20 3.82 -9.72
C PRO A 36 -6.87 4.50 -9.37
N VAL A 37 -6.90 5.80 -9.03
CA VAL A 37 -5.71 6.57 -8.63
C VAL A 37 -5.19 6.07 -7.29
N ARG A 38 -6.07 5.90 -6.30
CA ARG A 38 -5.71 5.41 -4.96
C ARG A 38 -5.01 4.05 -5.00
N ARG A 39 -5.53 3.10 -5.78
CA ARG A 39 -4.88 1.79 -5.97
C ARG A 39 -3.51 1.88 -6.64
N ARG A 40 -3.30 2.86 -7.52
CA ARG A 40 -1.99 3.12 -8.15
C ARG A 40 -1.00 3.73 -7.17
N VAL A 41 -1.44 4.66 -6.32
CA VAL A 41 -0.65 5.18 -5.20
C VAL A 41 -0.22 4.05 -4.26
N ILE A 42 -1.18 3.22 -3.82
CA ILE A 42 -0.92 2.07 -2.96
C ILE A 42 0.10 1.12 -3.61
N ARG A 43 -0.09 0.75 -4.88
CA ARG A 43 0.84 -0.12 -5.59
C ARG A 43 2.26 0.47 -5.61
N ARG A 44 2.40 1.76 -5.93
CA ARG A 44 3.71 2.45 -5.98
C ARG A 44 4.39 2.46 -4.62
N TRP A 45 3.63 2.78 -3.58
CA TRP A 45 4.14 2.79 -2.20
C TRP A 45 4.59 1.39 -1.74
N LEU A 46 3.80 0.35 -2.02
CA LEU A 46 4.17 -1.04 -1.73
C LEU A 46 5.49 -1.43 -2.42
N LEU A 47 5.63 -1.11 -3.71
CA LEU A 47 6.84 -1.41 -4.47
C LEU A 47 8.05 -0.63 -3.92
N ALA A 48 7.89 0.65 -3.60
CA ALA A 48 8.94 1.47 -2.98
C ALA A 48 9.38 0.92 -1.61
N GLY A 49 8.45 0.29 -0.88
CA GLY A 49 8.72 -0.40 0.38
C GLY A 49 9.25 -1.83 0.24
N GLY A 50 9.60 -2.28 -0.97
CA GLY A 50 10.23 -3.59 -1.21
C GLY A 50 9.26 -4.73 -1.49
N ALA A 51 7.97 -4.44 -1.70
CA ALA A 51 7.03 -5.46 -2.14
C ALA A 51 7.35 -5.93 -3.57
N THR A 52 7.13 -7.21 -3.85
CA THR A 52 7.31 -7.83 -5.17
C THR A 52 6.16 -8.78 -5.47
N GLY A 53 5.90 -9.07 -6.75
CA GLY A 53 4.84 -10.02 -7.14
C GLY A 53 3.43 -9.61 -6.71
N LEU A 54 3.16 -8.31 -6.58
CA LEU A 54 1.87 -7.79 -6.08
C LEU A 54 0.70 -8.23 -6.97
N THR A 55 -0.25 -8.93 -6.34
CA THR A 55 -1.52 -9.32 -6.94
C THR A 55 -2.57 -8.22 -6.79
N ASP A 56 -3.57 -8.18 -7.68
CA ASP A 56 -4.71 -7.26 -7.55
C ASP A 56 -5.46 -7.46 -6.23
N LYS A 57 -5.59 -8.72 -5.78
CA LYS A 57 -6.20 -9.07 -4.48
C LYS A 57 -5.47 -8.40 -3.31
N GLN A 58 -4.14 -8.42 -3.30
CA GLN A 58 -3.35 -7.74 -2.26
C GLN A 58 -3.56 -6.22 -2.31
N ILE A 59 -3.53 -5.62 -3.50
CA ILE A 59 -3.74 -4.18 -3.66
C ILE A 59 -5.13 -3.78 -3.14
N ARG A 60 -6.18 -4.54 -3.48
CA ARG A 60 -7.54 -4.29 -2.97
C ARG A 60 -7.67 -4.52 -1.47
N GLY A 61 -6.99 -5.53 -0.93
CA GLY A 61 -6.94 -5.75 0.52
C GLY A 61 -6.35 -4.53 1.23
N VAL A 62 -5.25 -3.98 0.71
CA VAL A 62 -4.64 -2.76 1.27
C VAL A 62 -5.54 -1.54 1.07
N ASP A 63 -6.23 -1.42 -0.07
CA ASP A 63 -7.22 -0.37 -0.32
C ASP A 63 -8.37 -0.40 0.71
N ALA A 64 -8.83 -1.59 1.09
CA ALA A 64 -9.86 -1.77 2.11
C ALA A 64 -9.41 -1.30 3.51
N LEU A 65 -8.11 -1.40 3.84
CA LEU A 65 -7.59 -0.82 5.09
C LEU A 65 -7.77 0.70 5.16
N VAL A 66 -7.85 1.35 3.99
CA VAL A 66 -8.07 2.78 3.86
C VAL A 66 -9.56 3.08 3.88
N THR A 67 -10.35 2.44 3.02
CA THR A 67 -11.74 2.86 2.72
C THR A 67 -12.83 2.12 3.48
N ASP A 68 -12.54 0.95 4.03
CA ASP A 68 -13.54 0.07 4.64
C ASP A 68 -13.03 -0.45 5.99
N TRP A 69 -12.34 0.40 6.76
CA TRP A 69 -11.70 -0.04 7.99
C TRP A 69 -12.71 -0.34 9.11
N HIS A 70 -12.64 -1.55 9.64
CA HIS A 70 -13.46 -2.02 10.76
C HIS A 70 -12.66 -2.93 11.70
N GLY A 71 -11.34 -2.71 11.81
CA GLY A 71 -10.43 -3.46 12.70
C GLY A 71 -9.65 -4.59 12.03
N GLN A 72 -9.40 -4.52 10.72
CA GLN A 72 -8.70 -5.56 9.98
C GLN A 72 -7.23 -5.73 10.41
N GLY A 73 -6.71 -6.95 10.27
CA GLY A 73 -5.27 -7.17 10.35
C GLY A 73 -4.52 -6.57 9.15
N GLY A 74 -3.19 -6.56 9.24
CA GLY A 74 -2.33 -6.19 8.10
C GLY A 74 -2.45 -7.19 6.95
N VAL A 75 -2.29 -6.70 5.72
CA VAL A 75 -2.28 -7.50 4.50
C VAL A 75 -0.86 -7.93 4.18
N ALA A 76 -0.65 -9.25 4.12
CA ALA A 76 0.62 -9.82 3.68
C ALA A 76 0.83 -9.59 2.18
N VAL A 77 1.96 -8.97 1.84
CA VAL A 77 2.40 -8.75 0.46
C VAL A 77 3.65 -9.58 0.16
N GLY A 78 3.84 -9.94 -1.11
CA GLY A 78 5.07 -10.58 -1.54
C GLY A 78 6.26 -9.64 -1.32
N SER A 79 7.41 -10.18 -0.94
CA SER A 79 8.66 -9.42 -0.80
C SER A 79 9.84 -10.28 -1.19
N ALA A 80 10.93 -9.66 -1.66
CA ALA A 80 12.16 -10.37 -2.01
C ALA A 80 12.97 -10.85 -0.77
N SER A 81 12.60 -10.38 0.43
CA SER A 81 13.29 -10.71 1.67
C SER A 81 13.13 -12.18 2.04
N ARG A 82 14.21 -12.96 1.99
CA ARG A 82 14.20 -14.35 2.46
C ARG A 82 13.97 -14.40 3.96
N GLY A 83 13.11 -15.33 4.40
CA GLY A 83 12.80 -15.53 5.82
C GLY A 83 12.01 -14.40 6.47
N GLN A 84 11.49 -13.44 5.70
CA GLN A 84 10.66 -12.34 6.20
C GLN A 84 9.41 -12.15 5.33
N ARG A 85 8.33 -11.67 5.93
CA ARG A 85 7.09 -11.26 5.25
C ARG A 85 6.89 -9.78 5.45
N LEU A 86 6.56 -9.11 4.35
CA LEU A 86 6.16 -7.71 4.37
C LEU A 86 4.65 -7.62 4.56
N PHE A 87 4.22 -6.80 5.50
CA PHE A 87 2.82 -6.53 5.78
C PHE A 87 2.53 -5.04 5.62
N ALA A 88 1.45 -4.73 4.92
CA ALA A 88 0.85 -3.40 4.94
C ALA A 88 -0.27 -3.38 5.96
N GLY A 89 -0.23 -2.44 6.90
CA GLY A 89 -1.24 -2.28 7.94
C GLY A 89 -1.64 -0.82 8.10
N ARG A 90 -2.75 -0.58 8.78
CA ARG A 90 -3.15 0.76 9.21
C ARG A 90 -2.91 0.89 10.71
N ARG A 91 -2.27 1.99 11.13
CA ARG A 91 -2.06 2.35 12.53
C ARG A 91 -2.15 3.87 12.67
N ASP A 92 -2.89 4.36 13.65
CA ASP A 92 -2.98 5.80 13.96
C ASP A 92 -3.29 6.67 12.72
N CYS A 93 -4.25 6.21 11.89
CA CYS A 93 -4.62 6.84 10.61
C CYS A 93 -3.52 6.90 9.53
N VAL A 94 -2.41 6.20 9.73
CA VAL A 94 -1.32 6.06 8.77
C VAL A 94 -1.27 4.62 8.25
N LEU A 95 -1.20 4.46 6.94
CA LEU A 95 -0.87 3.19 6.29
C LEU A 95 0.65 2.98 6.38
N SER A 96 1.07 1.87 6.97
CA SER A 96 2.48 1.59 7.29
C SER A 96 2.90 0.20 6.82
N LEU A 97 4.20 0.05 6.56
CA LEU A 97 4.82 -1.24 6.27
C LEU A 97 5.55 -1.78 7.49
N ARG A 98 5.47 -3.09 7.71
CA ARG A 98 6.28 -3.81 8.69
C ARG A 98 6.81 -5.11 8.12
N LEU A 99 8.04 -5.45 8.47
CA LEU A 99 8.64 -6.74 8.19
C LEU A 99 8.45 -7.65 9.41
N GLU A 100 8.05 -8.89 9.17
CA GLU A 100 7.97 -9.92 10.20
C GLU A 100 8.80 -11.13 9.80
N PRO A 101 9.57 -11.75 10.72
CA PRO A 101 10.27 -12.98 10.45
C PRO A 101 9.30 -14.13 10.20
N VAL A 102 9.65 -15.00 9.25
CA VAL A 102 8.94 -16.25 8.94
C VAL A 102 9.65 -17.39 9.66
N GLY A 103 9.31 -17.60 10.93
CA GLY A 103 9.89 -18.63 11.79
C GLY A 103 9.60 -18.36 13.26
N LYS A 104 9.40 -19.42 14.05
CA LYS A 104 9.05 -19.33 15.48
C LYS A 104 10.21 -18.62 16.24
N PRO A 105 9.94 -17.64 17.12
CA PRO A 105 10.97 -17.24 18.09
C PRO A 105 11.29 -18.48 18.92
N ILE A 106 12.58 -18.78 19.03
CA ILE A 106 13.12 -19.93 19.77
C ILE A 106 12.63 -19.85 21.22
#